data_AF-A0A920VR95-F1
#
_entry.id   AF-A0A920VR95-F1
#
_cell.length_a   1.000
_cell.length_b   1.000
_cell.length_c   1.000
_cell.angle_alpha   90.00
_cell.angle_beta   90.00
_cell.angle_gamma   90.00
#
_symmetry.space_group_name_H-M   'P 1'
#
loop_
_entity.id
_entity.type
_entity.pdbx_description
1 polymer ?
#
loop_
_entity_poly.entity_id
_entity_poly.type
_entity_poly.pdbx_seq_one_letter_code
_entity_poly.pdbx_strand_id
1 'polypeptide(L)'
;MGGDRTTVESLIKAGVDAHDFEPTPSDIIKISNADVLVYNHPAFESWVADAVSTSASESLIVVKAADLPEDIEFKDAHGHAHGDDTVMRARYEQ
;
A
#
# COMPACT_ATOMS: atom_id res chain seq x y z
N MET A 1 8.86 22.89 6.54
CA MET A 1 7.70 22.98 5.63
C MET A 1 6.42 22.82 6.45
N GLY A 2 5.37 23.60 6.20
CA GLY A 2 4.07 23.56 6.91
C GLY A 2 3.94 24.49 8.13
N GLY A 3 4.80 24.34 9.14
CA GLY A 3 4.62 25.04 10.42
C GLY A 3 3.22 24.78 11.00
N ASP A 4 2.62 25.77 11.66
CA ASP A 4 1.28 25.65 12.28
C ASP A 4 0.12 25.70 11.28
N ARG A 5 0.39 25.73 9.96
CA ARG A 5 -0.65 25.86 8.91
C ARG A 5 -1.03 24.52 8.29
N THR A 6 -0.44 23.44 8.74
CA THR A 6 -0.65 22.10 8.18
C THR A 6 -0.75 21.10 9.31
N THR A 7 -1.85 20.36 9.35
CA THR A 7 -2.02 19.23 10.25
C THR A 7 -1.51 17.99 9.54
N VAL A 8 -0.54 17.30 10.15
CA VAL A 8 -0.04 16.01 9.66
C VAL A 8 -0.47 14.94 10.65
N GLU A 9 -1.22 13.95 10.17
CA GLU A 9 -1.65 12.79 10.95
C GLU A 9 -1.13 11.51 10.31
N SER A 10 -0.59 10.60 11.13
CA SER A 10 -0.19 9.27 10.68
C SER A 10 -1.32 8.28 10.91
N LEU A 11 -1.72 7.55 9.85
CA LEU A 11 -2.70 6.47 9.95
C LEU A 11 -2.11 5.26 10.67
N ILE A 12 -0.86 4.92 10.37
CA ILE A 12 -0.11 3.87 11.06
C ILE A 12 0.48 4.48 12.33
N LYS A 13 0.00 4.03 13.48
CA LYS A 13 0.47 4.50 14.80
C LYS A 13 1.79 3.82 15.16
N ALA A 14 2.55 4.48 16.02
CA ALA A 14 3.77 3.89 16.58
C ALA A 14 3.45 2.53 17.25
N GLY A 15 4.21 1.50 16.87
CA GLY A 15 4.04 0.13 17.37
C GLY A 15 3.02 -0.72 16.61
N VAL A 16 2.38 -0.19 15.57
CA VAL A 16 1.61 -0.99 14.61
C VAL A 16 2.57 -1.48 13.52
N ASP A 17 2.50 -2.78 13.21
CA ASP A 17 3.22 -3.33 12.07
C ASP A 17 2.59 -2.80 10.77
N ALA A 18 3.40 -2.18 9.92
CA ALA A 18 2.94 -1.61 8.65
C ALA A 18 2.58 -2.70 7.63
N HIS A 19 3.13 -3.91 7.76
CA HIS A 19 2.86 -5.02 6.86
C HIS A 19 1.45 -5.60 7.04
N ASP A 20 0.89 -5.51 8.25
CA ASP A 20 -0.46 -6.00 8.59
C ASP A 20 -1.49 -4.86 8.72
N PHE A 21 -1.09 -3.62 8.40
CA PHE A 21 -1.98 -2.48 8.55
C PHE A 21 -3.09 -2.51 7.49
N GLU A 22 -4.34 -2.44 7.98
CA GLU A 22 -5.53 -2.20 7.17
C GLU A 22 -6.32 -1.02 7.75
N PRO A 23 -6.73 -0.04 6.92
CA PRO A 23 -7.52 1.11 7.37
C PRO A 23 -8.83 0.68 8.03
N THR A 24 -9.12 1.26 9.20
CA THR A 24 -10.44 1.11 9.81
C THR A 24 -11.45 2.05 9.13
N PRO A 25 -12.77 1.85 9.30
CA PRO A 25 -13.77 2.80 8.80
C PRO A 25 -13.54 4.24 9.31
N SER A 26 -13.00 4.40 10.51
CA SER A 26 -12.63 5.72 11.05
C SER A 26 -11.44 6.34 10.31
N ASP A 27 -10.50 5.54 9.83
CA ASP A 27 -9.37 6.01 9.02
C ASP A 27 -9.85 6.42 7.62
N ILE A 28 -10.80 5.69 7.03
CA ILE A 28 -11.43 6.09 5.76
C ILE A 28 -12.11 7.47 5.89
N ILE A 29 -12.79 7.74 7.00
CA ILE A 29 -13.39 9.07 7.26
C ILE A 29 -12.30 10.15 7.33
N LYS A 30 -11.14 9.87 7.94
CA LYS A 30 -10.02 10.83 7.97
C LYS A 30 -9.46 11.08 6.58
N ILE A 31 -9.26 10.02 5.80
CA ILE A 31 -8.80 10.11 4.40
C ILE A 31 -9.79 10.94 3.58
N SER A 32 -11.09 10.72 3.74
CA SER A 32 -12.14 11.45 3.03
C SER A 32 -12.10 12.95 3.32
N ASN A 33 -11.79 13.33 4.58
CA ASN A 33 -11.68 14.72 5.03
C ASN A 33 -10.29 15.35 4.79
N ALA A 34 -9.31 14.58 4.32
CA ALA A 34 -7.96 15.08 4.07
C ALA A 34 -7.87 15.76 2.70
N ASP A 35 -7.04 16.80 2.62
CA ASP A 35 -6.70 17.42 1.33
C ASP A 35 -5.66 16.58 0.56
N VAL A 36 -4.76 15.91 1.28
CA VAL A 36 -3.63 15.17 0.71
C VAL A 36 -3.43 13.85 1.46
N LEU A 37 -3.35 12.75 0.72
CA LEU A 37 -2.88 11.45 1.20
C LEU A 37 -1.49 11.19 0.64
N VAL A 38 -0.53 10.89 1.51
CA VAL A 38 0.83 10.51 1.13
C VAL A 38 1.07 9.05 1.52
N TYR A 39 1.60 8.26 0.59
CA TYR A 39 1.95 6.85 0.79
C TYR A 39 3.26 6.55 0.06
N ASN A 40 3.96 5.48 0.42
CA ASN A 40 5.25 5.12 -0.17
C ASN A 40 5.11 4.52 -1.57
N HIS A 41 4.46 3.36 -1.69
CA HIS A 41 4.31 2.63 -2.96
C HIS A 41 3.15 1.63 -2.87
N PRO A 42 2.37 1.40 -3.94
CA PRO A 42 1.27 0.43 -3.90
C PRO A 42 1.74 -1.01 -3.61
N ALA A 43 3.00 -1.32 -3.91
CA ALA A 43 3.62 -2.62 -3.58
C ALA A 43 3.88 -2.82 -2.07
N PHE A 44 3.94 -1.74 -1.28
CA PHE A 44 4.06 -1.80 0.18
C PHE A 44 2.73 -1.59 0.89
N GLU A 45 1.88 -0.72 0.34
CA GLU A 45 0.63 -0.28 0.96
C GLU A 45 -0.55 -0.55 0.01
N SER A 46 -0.85 -1.82 -0.21
CA SER A 46 -1.91 -2.27 -1.13
C SER A 46 -3.29 -1.72 -0.77
N TRP A 47 -3.53 -1.45 0.52
CA TRP A 47 -4.77 -0.88 1.06
C TRP A 47 -5.10 0.52 0.51
N VAL A 48 -4.13 1.26 -0.04
CA VAL A 48 -4.33 2.65 -0.48
C VAL A 48 -5.36 2.75 -1.60
N ALA A 49 -5.36 1.82 -2.55
CA ALA A 49 -6.29 1.85 -3.68
C ALA A 49 -7.75 1.70 -3.22
N ASP A 50 -8.00 0.71 -2.36
CA ASP A 50 -9.32 0.45 -1.79
C ASP A 50 -9.77 1.57 -0.85
N ALA A 51 -8.85 2.13 -0.05
CA ALA A 51 -9.14 3.23 0.84
C ALA A 51 -9.53 4.51 0.09
N VAL A 52 -8.81 4.86 -0.99
CA VAL A 52 -9.14 6.00 -1.84
C VAL A 52 -10.49 5.81 -2.50
N SER A 53 -10.74 4.62 -3.07
CA SER A 53 -12.04 4.30 -3.69
C SER A 53 -13.20 4.39 -2.70
N THR A 54 -13.01 3.88 -1.48
CA THR A 54 -14.04 3.86 -0.43
C THR A 54 -14.26 5.24 0.20
N SER A 55 -13.22 6.09 0.26
CA SER A 55 -13.33 7.44 0.83
C SER A 55 -14.31 8.36 0.07
N ALA A 56 -14.59 8.04 -1.20
CA ALA A 56 -15.45 8.80 -2.10
C ALA A 56 -15.15 10.31 -2.17
N SER A 57 -13.90 10.71 -1.87
CA SER A 57 -13.50 12.11 -1.86
C SER A 57 -13.08 12.56 -3.26
N GLU A 58 -13.79 13.56 -3.79
CA GLU A 58 -13.54 14.11 -5.13
C GLU A 58 -12.34 15.06 -5.18
N SER A 59 -11.90 15.57 -4.02
CA SER A 59 -10.84 16.56 -3.90
C SER A 59 -9.53 16.03 -3.30
N LEU A 60 -9.47 14.74 -2.95
CA LEU A 60 -8.29 14.15 -2.32
C LEU A 60 -7.13 14.05 -3.31
N ILE A 61 -6.00 14.69 -2.98
CA ILE A 61 -4.77 14.56 -3.74
C ILE A 61 -3.97 13.38 -3.20
N VAL A 62 -3.74 12.36 -4.03
CA VAL A 62 -2.97 11.18 -3.65
C VAL A 62 -1.53 11.30 -4.18
N VAL A 63 -0.55 11.24 -3.28
CA VAL A 63 0.88 11.44 -3.59
C VAL A 63 1.68 10.19 -3.22
N LYS A 64 2.36 9.62 -4.22
CA LYS A 64 3.34 8.54 -4.04
C LYS A 64 4.69 9.13 -3.67
N ALA A 65 5.28 8.70 -2.56
CA ALA A 65 6.53 9.23 -2.04
C ALA A 65 7.76 8.50 -2.59
N ALA A 66 7.65 7.20 -2.88
CA ALA A 66 8.76 6.43 -3.46
C ALA A 66 8.72 6.47 -4.99
N ASP A 67 9.82 6.89 -5.58
CA ASP A 67 10.05 6.82 -7.04
C ASP A 67 10.61 5.44 -7.40
N LEU A 68 9.72 4.45 -7.45
CA LEU A 68 10.02 3.06 -7.78
C LEU A 68 9.16 2.59 -8.97
N PRO A 69 9.62 1.58 -9.74
CA PRO A 69 8.82 0.96 -10.79
C PRO A 69 7.53 0.37 -10.23
N GLU A 70 6.43 0.48 -10.99
CA GLU A 70 5.12 -0.07 -10.61
C GLU A 70 5.13 -1.60 -10.49
N ASP A 71 5.96 -2.27 -11.30
CA ASP A 71 6.11 -3.73 -11.39
C ASP A 71 7.19 -4.28 -10.44
N ILE A 72 7.54 -3.53 -9.39
CA ILE A 72 8.52 -3.99 -8.41
C ILE A 72 7.99 -5.20 -7.63
N GLU A 73 8.63 -6.35 -7.84
CA GLU A 73 8.41 -7.55 -7.03
C GLU A 73 9.42 -7.59 -5.88
N PHE A 74 8.90 -7.58 -4.65
CA PHE A 74 9.70 -7.89 -3.48
C PHE A 74 9.68 -9.40 -3.27
N LYS A 75 10.87 -10.02 -3.27
CA LYS A 75 11.00 -11.42 -2.85
C LYS A 75 10.79 -11.48 -1.34
N ASP A 76 9.59 -11.88 -0.93
CA ASP A 76 9.34 -12.23 0.47
C ASP A 76 10.32 -13.32 0.91
N ALA A 77 11.05 -13.05 2.00
CA ALA A 77 11.92 -14.03 2.63
C ALA A 77 11.13 -15.04 3.50
N HIS A 78 9.79 -15.03 3.42
CA HIS A 78 8.94 -16.02 4.06
C HIS A 78 8.74 -17.24 3.16
N GLY A 79 9.83 -18.00 3.00
CA GLY A 79 9.81 -19.30 2.33
C GLY A 79 9.02 -20.32 3.14
N HIS A 80 7.73 -20.44 2.89
CA HIS A 80 6.99 -21.68 3.14
C HIS A 80 7.15 -22.60 1.93
N ALA A 81 8.20 -23.43 1.97
CA ALA A 81 8.33 -24.57 1.09
C ALA A 81 7.23 -25.60 1.42
N HIS A 82 6.07 -25.47 0.78
CA HIS A 82 5.18 -26.60 0.59
C HIS A 82 5.59 -27.29 -0.71
N GLY A 83 6.26 -28.43 -0.55
CA GLY A 83 6.45 -29.35 -1.64
C GLY A 83 5.10 -29.90 -2.08
N ASP A 84 4.80 -29.78 -3.37
CA ASP A 84 4.05 -30.82 -4.06
C ASP A 84 4.55 -30.96 -5.50
N ASP A 85 4.65 -32.23 -5.86
CA ASP A 85 5.14 -32.79 -7.10
C ASP A 85 4.16 -32.58 -8.26
N THR A 86 4.67 -32.67 -9.49
CA THR A 86 3.92 -32.75 -10.76
C THR A 86 3.26 -31.46 -11.28
N VAL A 87 3.87 -30.87 -12.31
CA VAL A 87 3.32 -30.94 -13.69
C VAL A 87 4.42 -30.79 -14.74
N MET A 88 4.38 -31.70 -15.71
CA MET A 88 5.26 -31.73 -16.87
C MET A 88 4.92 -30.68 -17.95
N ARG A 89 5.92 -30.46 -18.82
CA ARG A 89 5.92 -29.97 -20.23
C ARG A 89 6.12 -28.46 -20.37
N ALA A 90 6.96 -27.94 -21.26
CA ALA A 90 7.37 -28.46 -22.56
C ALA A 90 8.82 -28.10 -22.96
N ARG A 91 9.33 -28.94 -23.86
CA ARG A 91 10.67 -29.00 -24.48
C ARG A 91 11.02 -27.72 -25.25
N TYR A 92 12.27 -27.26 -25.10
CA TYR A 92 12.95 -26.31 -25.98
C TYR A 92 13.59 -27.08 -27.14
N GLU A 93 13.22 -26.79 -28.39
CA GLU A 93 14.01 -27.15 -29.58
C GLU A 93 14.49 -25.85 -30.24
N GLN A 94 15.71 -25.95 -30.78
CA GLN A 94 16.64 -24.91 -31.25
C GLN A 94 16.04 -23.81 -32.14
#